data_AF-A0A2J0PKV6-F1
#
_entry.id   AF-A0A2J0PKV6-F1
#
_cell.length_a   1.000
_cell.length_b   1.000
_cell.length_c   1.000
_cell.angle_alpha   90.00
_cell.angle_beta   90.00
_cell.angle_gamma   90.00
#
_symmetry.space_group_name_H-M   'P 1'
#
loop_
_entity.id
_entity.type
_entity.pdbx_description
1 polymer ?
#
loop_
_entity_poly.entity_id
_entity_poly.type
_entity_poly.pdbx_seq_one_letter_code
_entity_poly.pdbx_strand_id
1 'polypeptide(L)'
;MYELRIASDYPNSYWFEYQHPDISGSAFSQCKSIEINEGYFFKLKSKVSEKALLAYDFYYSDGPIFISPRLASLISCHDVFRTDVQLIDATVSINETQYQGYKIINILREVSCIDMEASESQPILSYLPHGPRKFSKIVFKENVIEDFSMARCSEYKSCIIISNEFKEFLSKSNVKGIDFADPIY
;
A
#
# COMPACT_ATOMS: atom_id res chain seq x y z
N MET A 1 10.33 -2.00 -12.71
CA MET A 1 9.42 -2.35 -11.62
C MET A 1 10.14 -2.19 -10.30
N TYR A 2 9.47 -1.67 -9.27
CA TYR A 2 10.07 -1.40 -7.95
C TYR A 2 9.15 -1.90 -6.85
N GLU A 3 9.72 -2.26 -5.70
CA GLU A 3 8.93 -2.47 -4.49
C GLU A 3 8.62 -1.11 -3.86
N LEU A 4 7.34 -0.87 -3.57
CA LEU A 4 6.90 0.27 -2.77
C LEU A 4 7.03 -0.07 -1.29
N ARG A 5 7.90 0.65 -0.58
CA ARG A 5 8.15 0.46 0.86
C ARG A 5 7.67 1.64 1.67
N ILE A 6 7.47 1.40 2.96
CA ILE A 6 7.38 2.48 3.94
C ILE A 6 8.70 3.25 3.98
N ALA A 7 8.61 4.58 4.01
CA ALA A 7 9.79 5.41 4.14
C ALA A 7 10.56 5.05 5.41
N SER A 8 11.89 4.96 5.32
CA SER A 8 12.76 4.59 6.43
C SER A 8 12.68 5.54 7.64
N ASP A 9 12.27 6.79 7.40
CA ASP A 9 12.05 7.83 8.40
C ASP A 9 10.58 7.95 8.84
N TYR A 10 9.69 7.07 8.37
CA TYR A 10 8.28 7.12 8.74
C TYR A 10 8.09 6.85 10.25
N PRO A 11 7.50 7.78 11.03
CA PRO A 11 7.38 7.59 12.45
C PRO A 11 6.41 6.47 12.82
N ASN A 12 6.83 5.55 13.69
CA ASN A 12 5.95 4.50 14.25
C ASN A 12 4.70 5.09 14.93
N SER A 13 4.78 6.32 15.45
CA SER A 13 3.65 7.03 16.04
C SER A 13 2.57 7.45 15.05
N TYR A 14 2.78 7.28 13.74
CA TYR A 14 1.87 7.66 12.66
C TYR A 14 1.11 6.44 12.09
N TRP A 15 1.02 5.36 12.86
CA TRP A 15 0.28 4.15 12.49
C TRP A 15 -1.19 4.27 12.94
N PHE A 16 -2.11 4.19 11.99
CA PHE A 16 -3.54 4.33 12.26
C PHE A 16 -4.20 2.99 12.62
N GLU A 17 -5.25 3.06 13.41
CA GLU A 17 -6.20 1.96 13.61
C GLU A 17 -7.30 2.07 12.54
N TYR A 18 -7.48 1.02 11.75
CA TYR A 18 -8.54 0.90 10.77
C TYR A 18 -9.82 0.35 11.42
N GLN A 19 -10.95 0.98 11.12
CA GLN A 19 -12.25 0.59 11.65
C GLN A 19 -13.30 0.61 10.54
N HIS A 20 -14.05 -0.49 10.43
CA HIS A 20 -15.27 -0.59 9.63
C HIS A 20 -16.19 -1.63 10.26
N PRO A 21 -17.53 -1.45 10.24
CA PRO A 21 -18.48 -2.40 10.84
C PRO A 21 -18.33 -3.84 10.32
N ASP A 22 -18.31 -4.01 8.99
CA ASP A 22 -18.41 -5.35 8.37
C ASP A 22 -17.18 -5.81 7.58
N ILE A 23 -16.24 -4.91 7.26
CA ILE A 23 -15.16 -5.18 6.31
C ILE A 23 -13.83 -5.14 7.06
N SER A 24 -13.26 -6.33 7.26
CA SER A 24 -11.91 -6.47 7.83
C SER A 24 -10.85 -5.85 6.92
N GLY A 25 -9.80 -5.27 7.51
CA GLY A 25 -8.65 -4.75 6.78
C GLY A 25 -7.94 -5.80 5.91
N SER A 26 -8.09 -7.09 6.24
CA SER A 26 -7.54 -8.19 5.43
C SER A 26 -8.20 -8.36 4.06
N ALA A 27 -9.43 -7.83 3.87
CA ALA A 27 -10.14 -7.88 2.60
C ALA A 27 -9.37 -7.15 1.47
N PHE A 28 -8.65 -6.08 1.81
CA PHE A 28 -7.87 -5.25 0.88
C PHE A 28 -6.56 -5.90 0.41
N SER A 29 -6.23 -7.09 0.91
CA SER A 29 -5.10 -7.89 0.43
C SER A 29 -5.51 -8.91 -0.65
N GLN A 30 -6.81 -9.05 -0.92
CA GLN A 30 -7.35 -10.10 -1.78
C GLN A 30 -7.30 -9.80 -3.28
N CYS A 31 -6.88 -8.58 -3.68
CA CYS A 31 -6.85 -8.16 -5.09
C CYS A 31 -8.24 -8.25 -5.75
N LYS A 32 -9.28 -7.80 -5.03
CA LYS A 32 -10.68 -7.83 -5.49
C LYS A 32 -11.35 -6.51 -5.18
N SER A 33 -12.27 -6.13 -6.05
CA SER A 33 -13.12 -4.97 -5.81
C SER A 33 -13.95 -5.20 -4.55
N ILE A 34 -14.11 -4.14 -3.76
CA ILE A 34 -14.95 -4.12 -2.56
C ILE A 34 -16.16 -3.23 -2.86
N GLU A 35 -17.33 -3.62 -2.38
CA GLU A 35 -18.51 -2.78 -2.54
C GLU A 35 -18.30 -1.43 -1.83
N ILE A 36 -18.53 -0.33 -2.55
CA ILE A 36 -18.33 1.01 -2.01
C ILE A 36 -19.53 1.37 -1.15
N ASN A 37 -19.32 1.38 0.16
CA ASN A 37 -20.24 1.83 1.18
C ASN A 37 -19.57 2.89 2.07
N GLU A 38 -20.34 3.55 2.91
CA GLU A 38 -19.79 4.46 3.91
C GLU A 38 -19.26 3.68 5.12
N GLY A 39 -18.42 4.31 5.94
CA GLY A 39 -18.03 3.75 7.24
C GLY A 39 -16.58 3.27 7.34
N TYR A 40 -15.71 3.64 6.39
CA TYR A 40 -14.27 3.42 6.51
C TYR A 40 -13.62 4.53 7.33
N PHE A 41 -13.11 4.17 8.52
CA PHE A 41 -12.48 5.10 9.44
C PHE A 41 -11.04 4.71 9.74
N PHE A 42 -10.17 5.72 9.83
CA PHE A 42 -8.84 5.59 10.39
C PHE A 42 -8.72 6.46 11.63
N LYS A 43 -8.29 5.89 12.75
CA LYS A 43 -8.13 6.62 14.01
C LYS A 43 -6.69 6.62 14.47
N LEU A 44 -6.21 7.78 14.90
CA LEU A 44 -4.93 7.93 15.57
C LEU A 44 -5.11 8.76 16.83
N LYS A 45 -4.90 8.13 17.99
CA LYS A 45 -4.87 8.81 19.29
C LYS A 45 -3.44 8.92 19.78
N SER A 46 -2.77 10.02 19.46
CA SER A 46 -1.34 10.18 19.70
C SER A 46 -0.94 11.64 19.92
N LYS A 47 0.10 11.85 20.73
CA LYS A 47 0.70 13.18 20.97
C LYS A 47 1.68 13.50 19.83
N VAL A 48 1.15 13.79 18.65
CA VAL A 48 1.92 14.11 17.44
C VAL A 48 1.58 15.51 16.93
N SER A 49 2.50 16.13 16.20
CA SER A 49 2.18 17.36 15.47
C SER A 49 1.25 17.02 14.30
N GLU A 50 -0.01 17.44 14.38
CA GLU A 50 -0.99 17.25 13.30
C GLU A 50 -0.49 17.84 11.98
N LYS A 51 0.13 19.03 12.03
CA LYS A 51 0.73 19.66 10.84
C LYS A 51 1.81 18.80 10.19
N ALA A 52 2.67 18.15 10.98
CA ALA A 52 3.73 17.30 10.44
C ALA A 52 3.16 16.00 9.87
N LEU A 53 2.22 15.37 10.58
CA LEU A 53 1.52 14.16 10.15
C LEU A 53 0.76 14.39 8.85
N LEU A 54 -0.05 15.45 8.77
CA LEU A 54 -0.89 15.78 7.61
C LEU A 54 -0.09 16.22 6.37
N ALA A 55 1.22 16.42 6.51
CA ALA A 55 2.10 16.69 5.38
C ALA A 55 2.46 15.42 4.58
N TYR A 56 2.14 14.23 5.10
CA TYR A 56 2.35 12.96 4.41
C TYR A 56 1.27 12.70 3.36
N ASP A 57 1.58 11.81 2.42
CA ASP A 57 0.65 11.42 1.35
C ASP A 57 0.27 9.96 1.39
N PHE A 58 1.17 9.10 1.83
CA PHE A 58 0.91 7.71 2.13
C PHE A 58 0.87 7.50 3.64
N TYR A 59 -0.17 6.82 4.09
CA TYR A 59 -0.41 6.50 5.48
C TYR A 59 -0.63 4.99 5.64
N TYR A 60 -0.20 4.49 6.79
CA TYR A 60 -0.22 3.08 7.13
C TYR A 60 -1.15 2.82 8.30
N SER A 61 -1.77 1.64 8.29
CA SER A 61 -2.68 1.19 9.33
C SER A 61 -2.50 -0.30 9.62
N ASP A 62 -3.19 -0.81 10.64
CA ASP A 62 -3.36 -2.24 10.89
C ASP A 62 -4.31 -2.95 9.89
N GLY A 63 -4.85 -2.21 8.93
CA GLY A 63 -5.61 -2.71 7.79
C GLY A 63 -5.02 -2.25 6.45
N PRO A 64 -5.80 -1.56 5.59
CA PRO A 64 -5.30 -1.10 4.30
C PRO A 64 -4.42 0.15 4.42
N ILE A 65 -3.62 0.39 3.38
CA ILE A 65 -2.97 1.68 3.17
C ILE A 65 -4.00 2.70 2.68
N PHE A 66 -3.79 3.96 3.04
CA PHE A 66 -4.63 5.06 2.58
C PHE A 66 -3.78 6.29 2.25
N ILE A 67 -4.37 7.22 1.51
CA ILE A 67 -3.67 8.36 0.94
C ILE A 67 -4.34 9.69 1.23
N SER A 68 -3.53 10.75 1.21
CA SER A 68 -3.98 12.13 1.40
C SER A 68 -4.93 12.58 0.28
N PRO A 69 -5.79 13.58 0.55
CA PRO A 69 -6.60 14.23 -0.48
C PRO A 69 -5.76 14.82 -1.63
N ARG A 70 -4.55 15.30 -1.31
CA ARG A 70 -3.59 15.83 -2.28
C ARG A 70 -3.19 14.75 -3.28
N LEU A 71 -2.71 13.61 -2.79
CA LEU A 71 -2.27 12.51 -3.63
C LEU A 71 -3.44 11.87 -4.38
N ALA A 72 -4.60 11.71 -3.73
CA ALA A 72 -5.81 11.22 -4.38
C ALA A 72 -6.20 12.08 -5.59
N SER A 73 -6.07 13.40 -5.45
CA SER A 73 -6.31 14.35 -6.54
C SER A 73 -5.28 14.21 -7.67
N LEU A 74 -3.98 14.08 -7.32
CA LEU A 74 -2.90 13.90 -8.30
C LEU A 74 -3.04 12.62 -9.14
N ILE A 75 -3.36 11.49 -8.50
CA ILE A 75 -3.47 10.19 -9.20
C ILE A 75 -4.81 10.02 -9.91
N SER A 76 -5.83 10.79 -9.57
CA SER A 76 -7.14 10.72 -10.25
C SER A 76 -7.07 11.08 -11.75
N CYS A 77 -6.02 11.80 -12.16
CA CYS A 77 -5.73 12.16 -13.55
C CYS A 77 -4.87 11.12 -14.30
N HIS A 78 -4.50 9.99 -13.67
CA HIS A 78 -3.63 8.97 -14.25
C HIS A 78 -4.45 7.72 -14.64
N ASP A 79 -4.82 7.61 -15.92
CA ASP A 79 -5.82 6.62 -16.37
C ASP A 79 -5.45 5.16 -16.08
N VAL A 80 -4.18 4.76 -16.25
CA VAL A 80 -3.70 3.39 -15.96
C VAL A 80 -3.81 3.06 -14.46
N PHE A 81 -3.61 4.04 -13.59
CA PHE A 81 -3.72 3.81 -12.14
C PHE A 81 -5.15 3.39 -11.76
N ARG A 82 -6.16 3.92 -12.47
CA ARG A 82 -7.57 3.66 -12.19
C ARG A 82 -8.02 2.24 -12.54
N THR A 83 -7.29 1.52 -13.38
CA THR A 83 -7.60 0.11 -13.69
C THR A 83 -7.01 -0.85 -12.67
N ASP A 84 -5.90 -0.48 -12.04
CA ASP A 84 -5.19 -1.35 -11.09
C ASP A 84 -5.66 -1.19 -9.65
N VAL A 85 -6.28 -0.07 -9.32
CA VAL A 85 -6.76 0.20 -7.97
C VAL A 85 -8.20 0.70 -7.98
N GLN A 86 -8.88 0.43 -6.89
CA GLN A 86 -10.12 1.06 -6.51
C GLN A 86 -9.85 2.05 -5.38
N LEU A 87 -10.24 3.31 -5.57
CA LEU A 87 -10.17 4.34 -4.53
C LEU A 87 -11.50 4.39 -3.76
N ILE A 88 -11.44 4.23 -2.44
CA ILE A 88 -12.61 4.19 -1.57
C ILE A 88 -12.50 5.33 -0.55
N ASP A 89 -13.59 6.09 -0.37
CA ASP A 89 -13.64 7.18 0.61
C ASP A 89 -13.40 6.70 2.03
N ALA A 90 -12.57 7.44 2.77
CA ALA A 90 -12.31 7.19 4.17
C ALA A 90 -12.25 8.49 4.97
N THR A 91 -12.74 8.41 6.20
CA THR A 91 -12.60 9.48 7.20
C THR A 91 -11.39 9.21 8.08
N VAL A 92 -10.56 10.22 8.30
CA VAL A 92 -9.40 10.15 9.20
C VAL A 92 -9.72 10.96 10.45
N SER A 93 -9.52 10.37 11.63
CA SER A 93 -9.64 11.04 12.93
C SER A 93 -8.29 11.07 13.61
N ILE A 94 -7.77 12.26 13.88
CA ILE A 94 -6.56 12.46 14.69
C ILE A 94 -7.01 13.10 15.99
N ASN A 95 -6.89 12.35 17.08
CA ASN A 95 -7.54 12.67 18.35
C ASN A 95 -9.04 12.92 18.14
N GLU A 96 -9.52 14.14 18.41
CA GLU A 96 -10.94 14.53 18.29
C GLU A 96 -11.26 15.24 16.96
N THR A 97 -10.23 15.52 16.14
CA THR A 97 -10.40 16.23 14.87
C THR A 97 -10.57 15.24 13.72
N GLN A 98 -11.62 15.44 12.93
CA GLN A 98 -11.89 14.64 11.74
C GLN A 98 -11.48 15.36 10.45
N TYR A 99 -10.98 14.57 9.51
CA TYR A 99 -10.49 15.00 8.22
C TYR A 99 -11.10 14.13 7.12
N GLN A 100 -11.52 14.78 6.04
CA GLN A 100 -12.23 14.16 4.91
C GLN A 100 -11.37 14.19 3.63
N GLY A 101 -11.81 13.43 2.62
CA GLY A 101 -11.17 13.38 1.30
C GLY A 101 -9.98 12.43 1.20
N TYR A 102 -9.69 11.68 2.27
CA TYR A 102 -8.71 10.60 2.23
C TYR A 102 -9.29 9.40 1.50
N LYS A 103 -8.43 8.63 0.84
CA LYS A 103 -8.85 7.45 0.08
C LYS A 103 -8.06 6.23 0.48
N ILE A 104 -8.72 5.10 0.63
CA ILE A 104 -8.06 3.80 0.65
C ILE A 104 -7.59 3.47 -0.76
N ILE A 105 -6.38 2.91 -0.88
CA ILE A 105 -5.93 2.28 -2.13
C ILE A 105 -6.23 0.78 -2.02
N ASN A 106 -7.33 0.33 -2.62
CA ASN A 106 -7.61 -1.09 -2.78
C ASN A 106 -6.99 -1.59 -4.09
N ILE A 107 -5.84 -2.26 -4.00
CA ILE A 107 -5.14 -2.80 -5.16
C ILE A 107 -5.91 -4.01 -5.70
N LEU A 108 -6.24 -3.99 -6.99
CA LEU A 108 -7.00 -5.04 -7.70
C LEU A 108 -6.10 -5.98 -8.49
N ARG A 109 -4.89 -5.53 -8.83
CA ARG A 109 -3.95 -6.28 -9.66
C ARG A 109 -3.02 -7.15 -8.81
N GLU A 110 -2.80 -8.37 -9.30
CA GLU A 110 -1.81 -9.31 -8.80
C GLU A 110 -0.83 -9.70 -9.91
N VAL A 111 0.46 -9.77 -9.59
CA VAL A 111 1.52 -10.13 -10.55
C VAL A 111 2.46 -11.15 -9.92
N SER A 112 2.81 -12.18 -10.68
CA SER A 112 3.83 -13.16 -10.26
C SER A 112 5.22 -12.62 -10.59
N CYS A 113 5.79 -11.93 -9.61
CA CYS A 113 6.90 -11.01 -9.78
C CYS A 113 8.21 -11.52 -9.16
N ILE A 114 8.12 -12.42 -8.16
CA ILE A 114 9.26 -12.88 -7.36
C ILE A 114 9.86 -14.13 -8.00
N ASP A 115 11.17 -14.13 -8.20
CA ASP A 115 11.93 -15.34 -8.51
C ASP A 115 12.10 -16.16 -7.23
N MET A 116 11.32 -17.22 -7.10
CA MET A 116 11.31 -18.06 -5.90
C MET A 116 12.58 -18.91 -5.74
N GLU A 117 13.36 -19.11 -6.81
CA GLU A 117 14.62 -19.86 -6.78
C GLU A 117 15.79 -18.96 -6.37
N ALA A 118 15.82 -17.72 -6.88
CA ALA A 118 16.85 -16.74 -6.54
C ALA A 118 16.58 -15.98 -5.23
N SER A 119 15.34 -16.00 -4.74
CA SER A 119 14.92 -15.40 -3.47
C SER A 119 15.16 -16.31 -2.27
N GLU A 120 15.34 -15.71 -1.09
CA GLU A 120 15.44 -16.44 0.16
C GLU A 120 14.14 -16.31 0.96
N SER A 121 13.51 -17.44 1.25
CA SER A 121 12.27 -17.46 2.03
C SER A 121 12.11 -18.74 2.85
N GLN A 122 11.43 -18.61 3.98
CA GLN A 122 11.10 -19.73 4.87
C GLN A 122 9.60 -19.72 5.21
N PRO A 123 8.95 -20.88 5.40
CA PRO A 123 7.59 -20.94 5.92
C PRO A 123 7.52 -20.24 7.28
N ILE A 124 6.45 -19.45 7.49
CA ILE A 124 6.20 -18.83 8.80
C ILE A 124 5.84 -19.92 9.83
N LEU A 125 5.17 -20.97 9.38
CA LEU A 125 4.76 -22.11 10.19
C LEU A 125 5.45 -23.36 9.68
N SER A 126 6.35 -23.93 10.48
CA SER A 126 7.18 -25.09 10.10
C SER A 126 6.36 -26.33 9.70
N TYR A 127 5.16 -26.48 10.26
CA TYR A 127 4.24 -27.58 9.97
C TYR A 127 3.38 -27.35 8.70
N LEU A 128 3.47 -26.17 8.07
CA LEU A 128 2.82 -25.84 6.80
C LEU A 128 3.89 -25.39 5.79
N PRO A 129 4.64 -26.31 5.17
CA PRO A 129 5.77 -25.98 4.28
C PRO A 129 5.36 -25.19 3.03
N HIS A 130 4.09 -25.31 2.62
CA HIS A 130 3.48 -24.55 1.53
C HIS A 130 2.60 -23.38 2.01
N GLY A 131 2.61 -23.08 3.31
CA GLY A 131 1.89 -21.96 3.90
C GLY A 131 2.57 -20.60 3.63
N PRO A 132 2.07 -19.52 4.27
CA PRO A 132 2.66 -18.19 4.16
C PRO A 132 4.16 -18.21 4.45
N ARG A 133 4.93 -17.47 3.66
CA ARG A 133 6.40 -17.43 3.73
C ARG A 133 6.87 -16.06 4.19
N LYS A 134 7.95 -16.04 4.97
CA LYS A 134 8.72 -14.83 5.28
C LYS A 134 9.92 -14.79 4.34
N PHE A 135 10.09 -13.69 3.63
CA PHE A 135 11.23 -13.45 2.76
C PHE A 135 12.32 -12.69 3.53
N SER A 136 13.56 -13.18 3.45
CA SER A 136 14.76 -12.45 3.92
C SER A 136 15.45 -11.71 2.78
N LYS A 137 15.30 -12.20 1.55
CA LYS A 137 15.77 -11.57 0.32
C LYS A 137 14.73 -11.81 -0.77
N ILE A 138 14.36 -10.75 -1.47
CA ILE A 138 13.47 -10.80 -2.63
C ILE A 138 14.28 -10.47 -3.87
N VAL A 139 14.20 -11.35 -4.86
CA VAL A 139 14.73 -11.17 -6.21
C VAL A 139 13.53 -11.13 -7.16
N PHE A 140 13.46 -10.13 -8.02
CA PHE A 140 12.39 -10.03 -9.01
C PHE A 140 12.79 -10.69 -10.33
N LYS A 141 11.82 -11.23 -11.05
CA LYS A 141 12.06 -11.81 -12.39
C LYS A 141 12.45 -10.70 -13.37
N GLU A 142 13.37 -10.98 -14.30
CA GLU A 142 13.87 -10.00 -15.27
C GLU A 142 12.81 -9.57 -16.32
N ASN A 143 11.90 -10.47 -16.71
CA ASN A 143 10.98 -10.27 -17.84
C ASN A 143 9.52 -10.05 -17.42
N VAL A 144 9.28 -9.34 -16.31
CA VAL A 144 7.92 -8.96 -15.90
C VAL A 144 7.41 -7.83 -16.79
N ILE A 145 6.27 -8.04 -17.44
CA ILE A 145 5.61 -7.00 -18.25
C ILE A 145 4.98 -5.97 -17.31
N GLU A 146 5.39 -4.71 -17.41
CA GLU A 146 4.87 -3.59 -16.60
C GLU A 146 3.64 -2.94 -17.26
N ASP A 147 2.58 -3.70 -17.47
CA ASP A 147 1.28 -3.21 -17.97
C ASP A 147 0.37 -2.65 -16.86
N PHE A 148 0.95 -2.33 -15.70
CA PHE A 148 0.27 -1.87 -14.50
C PHE A 148 1.01 -0.67 -13.88
N SER A 149 0.30 0.15 -13.11
CA SER A 149 0.87 1.18 -12.24
C SER A 149 1.18 0.64 -10.85
N MET A 150 0.31 -0.21 -10.29
CA MET A 150 0.46 -0.77 -8.95
C MET A 150 -0.15 -2.18 -8.87
N ALA A 151 0.56 -3.12 -8.27
CA ALA A 151 0.08 -4.48 -8.06
C ALA A 151 0.60 -5.06 -6.74
N ARG A 152 -0.03 -6.14 -6.27
CA ARG A 152 0.57 -6.99 -5.22
C ARG A 152 1.31 -8.15 -5.85
N CYS A 153 2.42 -8.57 -5.24
CA CYS A 153 3.07 -9.80 -5.68
C CYS A 153 2.32 -11.04 -5.20
N SER A 154 2.14 -12.00 -6.09
CA SER A 154 1.34 -13.20 -5.81
C SER A 154 1.93 -14.10 -4.74
N GLU A 155 3.25 -14.16 -4.71
CA GLU A 155 4.08 -14.98 -3.83
C GLU A 155 4.16 -14.38 -2.41
N TYR A 156 3.98 -13.06 -2.30
CA TYR A 156 4.02 -12.33 -1.05
C TYR A 156 3.08 -11.12 -1.08
N LYS A 157 1.83 -11.33 -0.64
CA LYS A 157 0.75 -10.33 -0.77
C LYS A 157 1.03 -8.99 -0.08
N SER A 158 1.89 -8.95 0.94
CA SER A 158 2.30 -7.70 1.59
C SER A 158 3.26 -6.87 0.73
N CYS A 159 3.94 -7.49 -0.24
CA CYS A 159 4.80 -6.80 -1.20
C CYS A 159 3.93 -6.12 -2.27
N ILE A 160 4.01 -4.79 -2.30
CA ILE A 160 3.39 -3.95 -3.32
C ILE A 160 4.48 -3.55 -4.30
N ILE A 161 4.20 -3.74 -5.58
CA ILE A 161 5.08 -3.35 -6.68
C ILE A 161 4.43 -2.26 -7.51
N ILE A 162 5.26 -1.40 -8.07
CA ILE A 162 4.85 -0.33 -8.97
C ILE A 162 5.71 -0.34 -10.23
N SER A 163 5.15 0.19 -11.32
CA SER A 163 5.94 0.36 -12.54
C SER A 163 6.95 1.50 -12.44
N ASN A 164 7.94 1.50 -13.32
CA ASN A 164 8.90 2.60 -13.42
C ASN A 164 8.21 3.95 -13.71
N GLU A 165 7.23 3.96 -14.62
CA GLU A 165 6.46 5.17 -14.94
C GLU A 165 5.77 5.73 -13.70
N PHE A 166 5.07 4.88 -12.93
CA PHE A 166 4.36 5.33 -11.74
C PHE A 166 5.33 5.77 -10.64
N LYS A 167 6.47 5.08 -10.47
CA LYS A 167 7.54 5.52 -9.56
C LYS A 167 8.06 6.92 -9.91
N GLU A 168 8.29 7.20 -11.19
CA GLU A 168 8.73 8.52 -11.65
C GLU A 168 7.67 9.59 -11.37
N PHE A 169 6.41 9.28 -11.60
CA PHE A 169 5.30 10.17 -11.30
C PHE A 169 5.25 10.54 -9.80
N LEU A 170 5.32 9.54 -8.91
CA LEU A 170 5.33 9.75 -7.46
C LEU A 170 6.55 10.56 -7.02
N SER A 171 7.73 10.28 -7.61
CA SER A 171 8.97 11.00 -7.31
C SER A 171 8.89 12.47 -7.74
N LYS A 172 8.44 12.75 -8.97
CA LYS A 172 8.27 14.12 -9.50
C LYS A 172 7.24 14.93 -8.71
N SER A 173 6.25 14.25 -8.14
CA SER A 173 5.19 14.86 -7.31
C SER A 173 5.60 15.10 -5.84
N ASN A 174 6.82 14.72 -5.45
CA ASN A 174 7.33 14.81 -4.09
C ASN A 174 6.37 14.17 -3.07
N VAL A 175 5.95 12.94 -3.35
CA VAL A 175 5.06 12.16 -2.47
C VAL A 175 5.81 11.75 -1.22
N LYS A 176 5.19 11.94 -0.04
CA LYS A 176 5.78 11.63 1.26
C LYS A 176 5.19 10.36 1.89
N GLY A 177 6.04 9.63 2.61
CA GLY A 177 5.68 8.44 3.37
C GLY A 177 6.08 7.12 2.74
N ILE A 178 6.67 7.17 1.54
CA ILE A 178 7.10 5.99 0.78
C ILE A 178 8.58 6.07 0.45
N ASP A 179 9.19 4.90 0.29
CA ASP A 179 10.47 4.69 -0.35
C ASP A 179 10.31 3.67 -1.48
N PHE A 180 11.29 3.64 -2.38
CA PHE A 180 11.36 2.66 -3.47
C PHE A 180 12.59 1.79 -3.27
N ALA A 181 12.41 0.47 -3.31
CA ALA A 181 13.55 -0.43 -3.37
C ALA A 181 13.77 -0.90 -4.79
N ASP A 182 15.02 -0.82 -5.21
CA ASP A 182 15.43 -1.35 -6.49
C ASP A 182 15.18 -2.86 -6.55
N PRO A 183 14.75 -3.35 -7.72
CA PRO A 183 14.75 -4.77 -7.99
C PRO A 183 16.17 -5.31 -7.80
N ILE A 184 16.32 -6.28 -6.89
CA ILE A 184 17.49 -7.16 -6.93
C ILE A 184 17.15 -8.20 -8.00
N TYR A 185 17.98 -8.31 -9.02
CA TYR A 185 17.91 -9.35 -10.04
C TYR A 185 18.99 -10.40 -9.76
#